data_AF-A0A661CR92-F1
#
_entry.id   AF-A0A661CR92-F1
#
_cell.length_a   1.000
_cell.length_b   1.000
_cell.length_c   1.000
_cell.angle_alpha   90.00
_cell.angle_beta   90.00
_cell.angle_gamma   90.00
#
_symmetry.space_group_name_H-M   'P 1'
#
loop_
_entity.id
_entity.type
_entity.pdbx_description
1 polymer ?
#
loop_
_entity_poly.entity_id
_entity_poly.type
_entity_poly.pdbx_seq_one_letter_code
_entity_poly.pdbx_strand_id
1 'polypeptide(L)'
;MNKLLFIYLFISNGVKTMAFMTWTDRYSIGVEEVDKQHQHLFKLLNRMYDSVVTGAEQSILNEVLTELIDYTVYHFSCEERLFKEHDYPGYDIQKKQHDVLTKQVFELQTEFREGSATISHEVLNFLNDWLVHHIVGSDLKFAKYLNSKKY
;
A
#
# COMPACT_ATOMS: atom_id res chain seq x y z
N MET A 1 19.20 -7.21 39.57
CA MET A 1 17.96 -6.89 38.84
C MET A 1 18.30 -5.91 37.74
N ASN A 2 18.06 -6.33 36.50
CA ASN A 2 18.74 -5.87 35.29
C ASN A 2 18.47 -4.41 34.94
N LYS A 3 19.55 -3.61 34.92
CA LYS A 3 19.64 -2.36 34.17
C LYS A 3 20.06 -2.69 32.74
N LEU A 4 19.22 -2.31 31.78
CA LEU A 4 19.58 -1.77 30.48
C LEU A 4 20.67 -2.54 29.70
N LEU A 5 20.25 -3.45 28.83
CA LEU A 5 20.99 -3.74 27.60
C LEU A 5 20.76 -2.57 26.62
N PHE A 6 21.56 -1.52 26.77
CA PHE A 6 21.90 -0.64 25.66
C PHE A 6 23.07 -1.29 24.94
N ILE A 7 22.82 -1.97 23.83
CA ILE A 7 23.87 -2.29 22.86
C ILE A 7 23.44 -1.69 21.54
N TYR A 8 23.97 -0.50 21.27
CA TYR A 8 24.20 -0.01 19.92
C TYR A 8 25.03 -1.06 19.18
N LEU A 9 24.43 -1.74 18.21
CA LEU A 9 25.14 -2.50 17.20
C LEU A 9 25.02 -1.73 15.88
N PHE A 10 25.96 -0.80 15.68
CA PHE A 10 26.45 -0.50 14.34
C PHE A 10 27.14 -1.77 13.82
N ILE A 11 26.43 -2.55 13.00
CA ILE A 11 27.05 -3.56 12.13
C ILE A 11 26.76 -3.15 10.68
N SER A 12 27.79 -2.64 10.01
CA SER A 12 27.89 -2.71 8.56
C SER A 12 28.09 -4.18 8.15
N ASN A 13 27.02 -4.92 7.95
CA ASN A 13 27.00 -6.22 7.23
C ASN A 13 25.55 -6.64 7.02
N GLY A 14 24.98 -6.28 5.86
CA GLY A 14 24.01 -7.08 5.09
C GLY A 14 22.93 -7.87 5.84
N VAL A 15 22.40 -7.42 6.97
CA VAL A 15 21.16 -7.97 7.52
C VAL A 15 20.08 -7.48 6.58
N LYS A 16 19.63 -8.34 5.66
CA LYS A 16 18.34 -8.15 4.99
C LYS A 16 17.30 -8.03 6.11
N THR A 17 16.87 -6.80 6.40
CA THR A 17 15.60 -6.60 7.08
C THR A 17 14.56 -7.39 6.29
N MET A 18 13.82 -8.27 6.98
CA MET A 18 12.69 -8.95 6.35
C MET A 18 11.72 -7.86 5.91
N ALA A 19 11.36 -7.84 4.63
CA ALA A 19 10.46 -6.83 4.09
C ALA A 19 9.15 -6.84 4.87
N PHE A 20 8.66 -5.66 5.27
CA PHE A 20 7.40 -5.48 5.98
C PHE A 20 6.24 -6.18 5.25
N MET A 21 6.22 -6.08 3.93
CA MET A 21 5.35 -6.81 3.02
C MET A 21 6.18 -7.60 2.02
N THR A 22 5.83 -8.87 1.82
CA THR A 22 6.44 -9.73 0.79
C THR A 22 5.39 -10.11 -0.25
N TRP A 23 5.63 -9.73 -1.50
CA TRP A 23 4.80 -10.20 -2.61
C TRP A 23 4.95 -11.72 -2.76
N THR A 24 3.82 -12.40 -2.94
CA THR A 24 3.74 -13.85 -3.23
C THR A 24 2.58 -14.08 -4.19
N ASP A 25 2.56 -15.23 -4.87
CA ASP A 25 1.56 -15.55 -5.88
C ASP A 25 0.11 -15.54 -5.36
N ARG A 26 -0.09 -15.57 -4.03
CA ARG A 26 -1.42 -15.42 -3.40
C ARG A 26 -2.08 -14.07 -3.66
N TYR A 27 -1.29 -13.06 -4.01
CA TYR A 27 -1.75 -11.69 -4.28
C TYR A 27 -1.87 -11.41 -5.79
N SER A 28 -1.40 -12.34 -6.63
CA SER A 28 -1.65 -12.24 -8.06
C SER A 28 -3.13 -12.48 -8.33
N ILE A 29 -3.75 -11.58 -9.08
CA ILE A 29 -5.12 -11.72 -9.54
C ILE A 29 -5.18 -12.25 -10.98
N GLY A 30 -4.02 -12.42 -11.63
CA GLY A 30 -3.91 -12.94 -13.00
C GLY A 30 -4.20 -11.91 -14.08
N VAL A 31 -4.09 -10.62 -13.76
CA VAL A 31 -4.16 -9.49 -14.71
C VAL A 31 -2.81 -8.78 -14.65
N GLU A 32 -1.94 -9.03 -15.64
CA GLU A 32 -0.51 -8.66 -15.57
C GLU A 32 -0.27 -7.17 -15.28
N GLU A 33 -1.06 -6.29 -15.90
CA GLU A 33 -0.98 -4.84 -15.66
C GLU A 33 -1.26 -4.50 -14.18
N VAL A 34 -2.32 -5.08 -13.60
CA VAL A 34 -2.75 -4.82 -12.22
C VAL A 34 -1.78 -5.47 -11.21
N ASP A 35 -1.30 -6.69 -11.49
CA ASP A 35 -0.31 -7.35 -10.64
C ASP A 35 1.00 -6.54 -10.53
N LYS A 36 1.45 -5.91 -11.62
CA LYS A 36 2.60 -5.00 -11.60
C LYS A 36 2.35 -3.77 -10.73
N GLN A 37 1.13 -3.23 -10.76
CA GLN A 37 0.72 -2.10 -9.91
C GLN A 37 0.69 -2.50 -8.43
N HIS A 38 0.11 -3.65 -8.09
CA HIS A 38 0.13 -4.16 -6.72
C HIS A 38 1.56 -4.39 -6.20
N GLN A 39 2.43 -5.00 -7.00
CA GLN A 39 3.84 -5.17 -6.64
C GLN A 39 4.55 -3.83 -6.38
N HIS A 40 4.18 -2.78 -7.10
CA HIS A 40 4.72 -1.44 -6.86
C HIS A 40 4.18 -0.83 -5.56
N LEU A 41 2.88 -0.96 -5.27
CA LEU A 41 2.30 -0.55 -3.98
C LEU A 41 2.98 -1.25 -2.79
N PHE A 42 3.28 -2.54 -2.91
CA PHE A 42 4.04 -3.28 -1.88
C PHE A 42 5.44 -2.68 -1.68
N LYS A 43 6.12 -2.28 -2.75
CA LYS A 43 7.44 -1.63 -2.66
C LYS A 43 7.36 -0.27 -1.99
N LEU A 44 6.34 0.54 -2.30
CA LEU A 44 6.14 1.85 -1.68
C LEU A 44 5.81 1.73 -0.19
N LEU A 45 4.96 0.78 0.20
CA LEU A 45 4.68 0.51 1.62
C LEU A 45 5.91 0.01 2.39
N ASN A 46 6.73 -0.87 1.78
CA ASN A 46 8.01 -1.27 2.36
C ASN A 46 8.95 -0.08 2.56
N ARG A 47 9.07 0.80 1.55
CA ARG A 47 9.90 2.01 1.66
C ARG A 47 9.39 2.98 2.72
N MET A 48 8.07 3.12 2.86
CA MET A 48 7.47 3.91 3.94
C MET A 48 7.81 3.32 5.31
N TYR A 49 7.67 2.00 5.47
CA TYR A 49 8.04 1.29 6.70
C TYR A 49 9.52 1.48 7.05
N ASP A 50 10.42 1.27 6.09
CA ASP A 50 11.86 1.44 6.31
C ASP A 50 12.21 2.88 6.71
N SER A 51 11.54 3.87 6.11
CA SER A 51 11.73 5.29 6.45
C SER A 51 11.28 5.60 7.87
N VAL A 52 10.17 5.01 8.33
CA VAL A 52 9.70 5.15 9.72
C VAL A 52 10.66 4.47 10.70
N VAL A 53 11.09 3.23 10.43
CA VAL A 53 11.94 2.45 11.35
C VAL A 53 13.35 3.02 11.45
N THR A 54 13.89 3.58 10.36
CA THR A 54 15.21 4.23 10.37
C THR A 54 15.19 5.65 10.94
N GLY A 55 14.01 6.19 11.26
CA GLY A 55 13.86 7.54 11.78
C GLY A 55 14.22 8.61 10.76
N ALA A 56 13.79 8.43 9.50
CA ALA A 56 14.02 9.40 8.44
C ALA A 56 13.42 10.77 8.77
N GLU A 57 14.01 11.82 8.21
CA GLU A 57 13.51 13.19 8.38
C GLU A 57 12.09 13.35 7.84
N GLN A 58 11.33 14.30 8.42
CA GLN A 58 9.92 14.53 8.08
C GLN A 58 9.70 14.86 6.59
N SER A 59 10.66 15.53 5.95
CA SER A 59 10.65 15.80 4.51
C SER A 59 10.65 14.50 3.68
N ILE A 60 11.53 13.57 4.01
CA ILE A 60 11.65 12.26 3.34
C ILE A 60 10.36 11.45 3.57
N LEU A 61 9.85 11.42 4.79
CA LEU A 61 8.59 10.74 5.10
C LEU A 61 7.42 11.33 4.30
N ASN A 62 7.36 12.66 4.17
CA ASN A 62 6.33 13.33 3.36
C ASN A 62 6.46 12.99 1.87
N GLU A 63 7.68 12.93 1.33
CA GLU A 63 7.93 12.54 -0.06
C GLU A 63 7.44 11.11 -0.34
N VAL A 64 7.82 10.15 0.52
CA VAL A 64 7.41 8.74 0.37
C VAL A 64 5.89 8.59 0.53
N LEU A 65 5.28 9.29 1.48
CA LEU A 65 3.83 9.29 1.67
C LEU A 65 3.11 9.87 0.45
N THR A 66 3.65 10.95 -0.14
CA THR A 66 3.09 11.56 -1.35
C THR A 66 3.15 10.59 -2.52
N GLU A 67 4.30 9.94 -2.74
CA GLU A 67 4.46 8.93 -3.80
C GLU A 67 3.51 7.74 -3.62
N LEU A 68 3.33 7.26 -2.38
CA LEU A 68 2.38 6.19 -2.07
C LEU A 68 0.93 6.59 -2.38
N ILE A 69 0.52 7.80 -2.02
CA ILE A 69 -0.84 8.30 -2.27
C ILE A 69 -1.08 8.49 -3.76
N ASP A 70 -0.15 9.15 -4.46
CA ASP A 70 -0.26 9.41 -5.89
C ASP A 70 -0.36 8.10 -6.68
N TYR A 71 0.45 7.10 -6.31
CA TYR A 71 0.41 5.81 -6.96
C TYR A 71 -0.86 5.01 -6.63
N THR A 72 -1.39 5.15 -5.40
CA THR A 72 -2.67 4.55 -5.02
C THR A 72 -3.82 5.11 -5.87
N VAL A 73 -3.87 6.43 -6.05
CA VAL A 73 -4.87 7.09 -6.91
C VAL A 73 -4.71 6.66 -8.36
N TYR A 74 -3.47 6.61 -8.87
CA TYR A 74 -3.19 6.12 -10.22
C TYR A 74 -3.68 4.68 -10.43
N HIS A 75 -3.35 3.78 -9.52
CA HIS A 75 -3.78 2.38 -9.55
C HIS A 75 -5.30 2.26 -9.57
N PHE A 76 -6.01 2.91 -8.64
CA PHE A 76 -7.47 2.91 -8.63
C PHE A 76 -8.07 3.49 -9.90
N SER A 77 -7.48 4.54 -10.48
CA SER A 77 -7.97 5.10 -11.75
C SER A 77 -7.83 4.11 -12.91
N CYS A 78 -6.79 3.27 -12.91
CA CYS A 78 -6.57 2.23 -13.91
C CYS A 78 -7.59 1.10 -13.76
N GLU A 79 -7.83 0.62 -12.55
CA GLU A 79 -8.88 -0.37 -12.30
C GLU A 79 -10.27 0.17 -12.64
N GLU A 80 -10.62 1.38 -12.18
CA GLU A 80 -11.92 1.99 -12.46
C GLU A 80 -12.16 2.22 -13.95
N ARG A 81 -11.10 2.49 -14.72
CA ARG A 81 -11.15 2.50 -16.18
C ARG A 81 -11.50 1.12 -16.73
N LEU A 82 -10.79 0.06 -16.31
CA LEU A 82 -11.07 -1.31 -16.74
C LEU A 82 -12.48 -1.78 -16.32
N PHE A 83 -12.95 -1.37 -15.14
CA PHE A 83 -14.30 -1.67 -14.68
C PHE A 83 -15.35 -1.12 -15.66
N LYS A 84 -15.16 0.12 -16.13
CA LYS A 84 -16.05 0.77 -17.11
C LYS A 84 -15.95 0.14 -18.49
N GLU A 85 -14.73 -0.10 -18.97
CA GLU A 85 -14.48 -0.68 -20.30
C GLU A 85 -15.11 -2.08 -20.47
N HIS A 86 -15.25 -2.83 -19.38
CA HIS A 86 -15.77 -4.20 -19.39
C HIS A 86 -17.13 -4.37 -18.72
N ASP A 87 -17.82 -3.27 -18.38
CA ASP A 87 -19.12 -3.28 -17.69
C ASP A 87 -19.12 -4.15 -16.43
N TYR A 88 -18.10 -4.00 -15.57
CA TYR A 88 -17.97 -4.81 -14.36
C TYR A 88 -19.13 -4.54 -13.39
N PRO A 89 -19.96 -5.54 -13.04
CA PRO A 89 -21.14 -5.33 -12.20
C PRO A 89 -20.82 -4.86 -10.77
N GLY A 90 -19.58 -5.07 -10.30
CA GLY A 90 -19.13 -4.65 -8.97
C GLY A 90 -18.60 -3.21 -8.91
N TYR A 91 -18.65 -2.45 -10.01
CA TYR A 91 -18.04 -1.12 -10.14
C TYR A 91 -18.36 -0.18 -8.96
N ASP A 92 -19.64 0.07 -8.68
CA ASP A 92 -20.04 1.06 -7.67
C ASP A 92 -19.57 0.69 -6.26
N ILE A 93 -19.60 -0.60 -5.93
CA ILE A 93 -19.18 -1.11 -4.62
C ILE A 93 -17.67 -0.98 -4.46
N GLN A 94 -16.90 -1.41 -5.46
CA GLN A 94 -15.44 -1.39 -5.38
C GLN A 94 -14.90 0.03 -5.46
N LYS A 95 -15.45 0.87 -6.34
CA LYS A 95 -15.15 2.30 -6.38
C LYS A 95 -15.41 2.97 -5.03
N LYS A 96 -16.50 2.62 -4.34
CA LYS A 96 -16.76 3.19 -3.02
C LYS A 96 -15.66 2.84 -2.00
N GLN A 97 -15.07 1.65 -2.09
CA GLN A 97 -13.93 1.27 -1.26
C GLN A 97 -12.70 2.13 -1.58
N HIS A 98 -12.43 2.34 -2.88
CA HIS A 98 -11.33 3.21 -3.34
C HIS A 98 -11.49 4.65 -2.84
N ASP A 99 -12.69 5.21 -2.99
CA ASP A 99 -13.01 6.59 -2.56
C ASP A 99 -12.81 6.76 -1.04
N VAL A 100 -13.18 5.75 -0.25
CA VAL A 100 -12.99 5.76 1.20
C VAL A 100 -11.52 5.75 1.57
N LEU A 101 -10.72 4.84 1.00
CA LEU A 101 -9.28 4.81 1.30
C LEU A 101 -8.60 6.11 0.84
N THR A 102 -8.91 6.57 -0.37
CA THR A 102 -8.36 7.80 -0.95
C THR A 102 -8.58 8.98 -0.02
N LYS A 103 -9.81 9.12 0.52
CA LYS A 103 -10.11 10.15 1.51
C LYS A 103 -9.25 10.00 2.77
N GLN A 104 -9.18 8.79 3.34
CA GLN A 104 -8.41 8.54 4.58
C GLN A 104 -6.92 8.86 4.42
N VAL A 105 -6.30 8.52 3.28
CA VAL A 105 -4.88 8.79 3.05
C VAL A 105 -4.58 10.27 2.79
N PHE A 106 -5.51 11.00 2.16
CA PHE A 106 -5.38 12.47 2.01
C PHE A 106 -5.56 13.20 3.35
N GLU A 107 -6.48 12.75 4.19
CA GLU A 107 -6.64 13.26 5.56
C GLU A 107 -5.35 13.05 6.37
N LEU A 108 -4.81 11.82 6.36
CA LEU A 108 -3.53 11.49 6.98
C LEU A 108 -2.37 12.36 6.46
N GLN A 109 -2.27 12.59 5.15
CA GLN A 109 -1.22 13.43 4.58
C GLN A 109 -1.34 14.89 5.06
N THR A 110 -2.57 15.39 5.17
CA THR A 110 -2.82 16.75 5.66
C THR A 110 -2.37 16.88 7.11
N GLU A 111 -2.84 15.99 7.97
CA GLU A 111 -2.48 15.97 9.40
C GLU A 111 -0.96 15.77 9.61
N PHE A 112 -0.32 14.93 8.79
CA PHE A 112 1.12 14.73 8.83
C PHE A 112 1.92 16.00 8.47
N ARG A 113 1.47 16.74 7.46
CA ARG A 113 2.09 18.01 7.03
C ARG A 113 1.88 19.13 8.04
N GLU A 114 0.75 19.13 8.73
CA GLU A 114 0.46 20.08 9.83
C GLU A 114 1.18 19.73 11.14
N GLY A 115 1.78 18.54 11.22
CA GLY A 115 2.43 18.03 12.44
C GLY A 115 1.44 17.58 13.51
N SER A 116 0.16 17.43 13.16
CA SER A 116 -0.89 16.93 14.06
C SER A 116 -1.00 15.41 14.06
N ALA A 117 -0.37 14.72 13.09
CA ALA A 117 -0.23 13.27 13.04
C ALA A 117 1.20 12.81 12.74
N THR A 118 1.48 11.54 13.04
CA THR A 118 2.72 10.84 12.67
C THR A 118 2.37 9.56 11.91
N ILE A 119 3.28 9.07 11.07
CA ILE A 119 3.10 7.76 10.42
C ILE A 119 3.52 6.66 11.40
N SER A 120 2.57 6.16 12.17
CA SER A 120 2.81 5.15 13.20
C SER A 120 2.79 3.73 12.63
N HIS A 121 3.20 2.76 13.45
CA HIS A 121 3.09 1.34 13.11
C HIS A 121 1.63 0.91 12.88
N GLU A 122 0.67 1.50 13.61
CA GLU A 122 -0.76 1.24 13.42
C GLU A 122 -1.24 1.70 12.04
N VAL A 123 -0.78 2.87 11.57
CA VAL A 123 -1.08 3.37 10.21
C VAL A 123 -0.51 2.42 9.15
N LEU A 124 0.74 1.99 9.30
CA LEU A 124 1.38 1.06 8.38
C LEU A 124 0.66 -0.30 8.33
N ASN A 125 0.27 -0.82 9.49
CA ASN A 125 -0.51 -2.06 9.59
C ASN A 125 -1.88 -1.92 8.96
N PHE A 126 -2.57 -0.79 9.19
CA PHE A 126 -3.84 -0.49 8.54
C PHE A 126 -3.72 -0.50 7.01
N LEU A 127 -2.70 0.16 6.44
CA LEU A 127 -2.51 0.20 4.99
C LEU A 127 -2.16 -1.17 4.41
N ASN A 128 -1.29 -1.93 5.09
CA ASN A 128 -0.99 -3.31 4.72
C ASN A 128 -2.25 -4.18 4.73
N ASP A 129 -2.99 -4.18 5.83
CA ASP A 129 -4.21 -4.98 5.99
C ASP A 129 -5.27 -4.58 4.97
N TRP A 130 -5.45 -3.28 4.72
CA TRP A 130 -6.36 -2.81 3.70
C TRP A 130 -5.97 -3.35 2.32
N LEU A 131 -4.70 -3.18 1.91
CA LEU A 131 -4.23 -3.59 0.59
C LEU A 131 -4.37 -5.10 0.40
N VAL A 132 -3.90 -5.91 1.34
CA VAL A 132 -3.96 -7.38 1.18
C VAL A 132 -5.40 -7.89 1.17
N HIS A 133 -6.30 -7.34 1.99
CA HIS A 133 -7.71 -7.73 1.98
C HIS A 133 -8.44 -7.25 0.73
N HIS A 134 -8.11 -6.07 0.22
CA HIS A 134 -8.67 -5.53 -1.01
C HIS A 134 -8.31 -6.42 -2.20
N ILE A 135 -7.03 -6.75 -2.37
CA ILE A 135 -6.54 -7.61 -3.45
C ILE A 135 -7.24 -8.97 -3.46
N VAL A 136 -7.22 -9.69 -2.34
CA VAL A 136 -7.76 -11.05 -2.28
C VAL A 136 -9.29 -11.11 -2.22
N GLY A 137 -9.93 -9.99 -1.87
CA GLY A 137 -11.37 -9.90 -1.63
C GLY A 137 -12.16 -9.22 -2.74
N SER A 138 -11.69 -8.08 -3.24
CA SER A 138 -12.34 -7.24 -4.25
C SER A 138 -11.69 -7.46 -5.62
N ASP A 139 -10.38 -7.25 -5.74
CA ASP A 139 -9.69 -7.27 -7.05
C ASP A 139 -9.72 -8.66 -7.69
N LEU A 140 -9.64 -9.71 -6.87
CA LEU A 140 -9.79 -11.08 -7.34
C LEU A 140 -11.20 -11.37 -7.93
N LYS A 141 -12.26 -10.69 -7.45
CA LYS A 141 -13.61 -10.81 -8.05
C LYS A 141 -13.66 -10.10 -9.40
N PHE A 142 -13.06 -8.92 -9.48
CA PHE A 142 -12.91 -8.19 -10.73
C PHE A 142 -12.12 -9.01 -11.75
N ALA A 143 -10.95 -9.54 -11.40
CA ALA A 143 -10.13 -10.34 -12.29
C ALA A 143 -10.85 -11.61 -12.78
N LYS A 144 -11.60 -12.31 -11.92
CA LYS A 144 -12.44 -13.44 -12.34
C LYS A 144 -13.47 -13.03 -13.40
N TYR A 145 -14.11 -11.87 -13.22
CA TYR A 145 -15.04 -11.34 -14.21
C TYR A 145 -14.32 -10.98 -15.51
N LEU A 146 -13.18 -10.28 -15.44
CA LEU A 146 -12.41 -9.85 -16.60
C LEU A 146 -11.89 -11.05 -17.43
N ASN A 147 -11.31 -12.06 -16.76
CA ASN A 147 -10.81 -13.27 -17.41
C ASN A 147 -11.94 -14.12 -18.02
N SER A 148 -13.16 -14.05 -17.48
CA SER A 148 -14.33 -14.70 -18.10
C SER A 148 -14.69 -14.11 -19.47
N LYS A 149 -14.26 -12.88 -19.74
CA LYS A 149 -14.41 -12.18 -21.02
C LYS A 149 -13.24 -12.43 -21.99
N LYS A 150 -12.27 -13.28 -21.61
CA LYS A 150 -11.03 -13.56 -22.37
C LYS A 150 -10.17 -12.32 -22.60
N TYR A 151 -10.02 -11.50 -21.56
CA TYR A 151 -8.97 -10.48 -21.47
C TYR A 151 -7.58 -11.13 -21.47
#